data_AF-A0AA92LAN1-F1
#
_entry.id   AF-A0AA92LAN1-F1
#
_cell.length_a   1.000
_cell.length_b   1.000
_cell.length_c   1.000
_cell.angle_alpha   90.00
_cell.angle_beta   90.00
_cell.angle_gamma   90.00
#
_symmetry.space_group_name_H-M   'P 1'
#
loop_
_entity.id
_entity.type
_entity.pdbx_description
1 polymer ?
#
loop_
_entity_poly.entity_id
_entity_poly.type
_entity_poly.pdbx_seq_one_letter_code
_entity_poly.pdbx_strand_id
1 'polypeptide(L)'
;MSRWAWEREGVCGSISSYSHKYRTDEDNVKKAVSEILSEGVAANEEAAKNILGILFPKTGKLGGRYYDHRKFLINCNIAVPECFDRYFSLFLEDDAIPTTTMKKLIYDAKESELVADITRLYQNGKIIRLLEEIEAYANKGDSKNVPSERATILIRCLCRMWSSFEAEEKDFFTIPFAWRLLFCVDTLLEVVDMVERFPLLQSIFEDKMVDPPTLALLLQDFETQHGRCTDKGPNENKQAISLDELLALEPLFKSRCIDAINSGAALLQYGGLNFLWMLSQLDEELVKHIKETLVTDNISLAKVISYCTSRGKTAVRLVVETRHVNKETLSEFIDVEEAYSRIDVFVTTREFLLLPKETQKDVIAFLIAMASNKKGSPTEGLVAEEIIQEELQKRVNAIQRMEV
;
A
#
# COMPACT_ATOMS: atom_id res chain seq x y z
N MET A 1 33.19 -4.43 -3.06
CA MET A 1 32.09 -4.75 -2.13
C MET A 1 32.67 -5.40 -0.89
N SER A 2 32.39 -4.87 0.29
CA SER A 2 32.81 -5.45 1.57
C SER A 2 32.08 -6.78 1.81
N ARG A 3 32.71 -7.76 2.48
CA ARG A 3 32.05 -9.04 2.87
C ARG A 3 30.73 -8.81 3.62
N TRP A 4 30.66 -7.72 4.38
CA TRP A 4 29.47 -7.24 5.08
C TRP A 4 28.24 -7.04 4.19
N ALA A 5 28.41 -6.57 2.95
CA ALA A 5 27.29 -6.33 2.04
C ALA A 5 26.58 -7.64 1.63
N TRP A 6 27.32 -8.75 1.56
CA TRP A 6 26.78 -10.08 1.23
C TRP A 6 26.02 -10.71 2.41
N GLU A 7 26.44 -10.38 3.64
CA GLU A 7 25.83 -10.94 4.86
C GLU A 7 24.71 -10.08 5.46
N ARG A 8 24.36 -8.96 4.82
CA ARG A 8 23.33 -8.00 5.27
C ARG A 8 22.03 -8.70 5.68
N GLU A 9 21.49 -9.57 4.83
CA GLU A 9 20.24 -10.30 5.09
C GLU A 9 20.37 -11.32 6.22
N GLY A 10 21.59 -11.86 6.39
CA GLY A 10 21.93 -12.79 7.45
C GLY A 10 21.94 -12.13 8.83
N VAL A 11 22.45 -10.90 8.95
CA VAL A 11 22.67 -10.23 10.24
C VAL A 11 21.60 -9.18 10.60
N CYS A 12 20.98 -8.52 9.63
CA CYS A 12 19.95 -7.51 9.89
C CYS A 12 18.61 -8.15 10.29
N GLY A 13 17.92 -7.47 11.19
CA GLY A 13 16.56 -7.84 11.63
C GLY A 13 15.54 -7.71 10.51
N SER A 14 14.42 -8.40 10.64
CA SER A 14 13.25 -8.26 9.77
C SER A 14 12.11 -7.60 10.52
N ILE A 15 11.17 -6.99 9.79
CA ILE A 15 9.88 -6.56 10.35
C ILE A 15 9.18 -7.80 10.94
N SER A 16 9.21 -7.94 12.26
CA SER A 16 8.90 -9.17 12.99
C SER A 16 7.40 -9.48 13.10
N SER A 17 6.52 -8.66 12.52
CA SER A 17 5.07 -8.86 12.61
C SER A 17 4.50 -9.91 11.64
N TYR A 18 5.26 -10.38 10.63
CA TYR A 18 4.68 -11.23 9.56
C TYR A 18 5.48 -12.47 9.15
N SER A 19 6.63 -12.78 9.77
CA SER A 19 7.44 -13.95 9.38
C SER A 19 7.41 -15.08 10.43
N HIS A 20 6.80 -16.21 10.07
CA HIS A 20 6.83 -17.48 10.82
C HIS A 20 8.23 -18.17 10.83
N LYS A 21 9.34 -17.45 10.67
CA LYS A 21 10.68 -18.02 10.44
C LYS A 21 11.62 -17.97 11.66
N TYR A 22 11.10 -18.10 12.88
CA TYR A 22 11.94 -18.06 14.09
C TYR A 22 12.97 -19.21 14.23
N ARG A 23 12.88 -20.28 13.44
CA ARG A 23 13.82 -21.43 13.54
C ARG A 23 14.84 -21.56 12.42
N THR A 24 14.58 -21.02 11.21
CA THR A 24 15.54 -21.03 10.09
C THR A 24 16.56 -19.90 10.15
N ASP A 25 16.33 -18.87 10.97
CA ASP A 25 17.19 -17.68 11.01
C ASP A 25 18.47 -17.88 11.85
N GLU A 26 18.46 -18.79 12.82
CA GLU A 26 19.59 -18.94 13.75
C GLU A 26 20.84 -19.53 13.08
N ASP A 27 20.68 -20.57 12.26
CA ASP A 27 21.80 -21.19 11.56
C ASP A 27 22.35 -20.28 10.47
N ASN A 28 21.48 -19.50 9.81
CA ASN A 28 21.88 -18.47 8.86
C ASN A 28 22.68 -17.35 9.52
N VAL A 29 22.24 -16.89 10.69
CA VAL A 29 22.97 -15.88 11.48
C VAL A 29 24.32 -16.40 11.94
N LYS A 30 24.40 -17.63 12.47
CA LYS A 30 25.67 -18.23 12.90
C LYS A 30 26.63 -18.40 11.73
N LYS A 31 26.13 -18.82 10.57
CA LYS A 31 26.90 -18.92 9.34
C LYS A 31 27.44 -17.55 8.92
N ALA A 32 26.59 -16.54 8.84
CA ALA A 32 26.97 -15.17 8.49
C ALA A 32 28.05 -14.62 9.43
N VAL A 33 27.88 -14.77 10.75
CA VAL A 33 28.88 -14.33 11.74
C VAL A 33 30.20 -15.09 11.59
N SER A 34 30.15 -16.40 11.33
CA SER A 34 31.36 -17.21 11.12
C SER A 34 32.10 -16.81 9.84
N GLU A 35 31.37 -16.48 8.78
CA GLU A 35 31.93 -16.01 7.51
C GLU A 35 32.55 -14.61 7.65
N ILE A 36 31.90 -13.70 8.40
CA ILE A 36 32.45 -12.38 8.74
C ILE A 36 33.75 -12.48 9.53
N LEU A 37 33.83 -13.40 10.50
CA LEU A 37 34.98 -13.57 11.39
C LEU A 37 36.05 -14.53 10.86
N SER A 38 35.81 -15.16 9.70
CA SER A 38 36.78 -16.06 9.06
C SER A 38 38.10 -15.33 8.75
N GLU A 39 39.22 -16.06 8.77
CA GLU A 39 40.58 -15.57 8.45
C GLU A 39 41.28 -14.67 9.50
N GLY A 40 40.92 -14.79 10.79
CA GLY A 40 41.68 -14.12 11.85
C GLY A 40 41.51 -12.60 11.88
N VAL A 41 40.40 -12.11 11.33
CA VAL A 41 40.03 -10.67 11.27
C VAL A 41 39.94 -10.04 12.66
N ALA A 42 39.57 -10.83 13.68
CA ALA A 42 39.48 -10.38 15.06
C ALA A 42 40.62 -10.94 15.92
N ALA A 43 41.38 -10.07 16.58
CA ALA A 43 42.38 -10.45 17.57
C ALA A 43 41.75 -11.15 18.80
N ASN A 44 40.47 -10.90 19.06
CA ASN A 44 39.66 -11.59 20.07
C ASN A 44 38.27 -11.88 19.48
N GLU A 45 38.07 -13.13 19.07
CA GLU A 45 36.86 -13.58 18.40
C GLU A 45 35.62 -13.48 19.30
N GLU A 46 35.77 -13.75 20.61
CA GLU A 46 34.66 -13.69 21.57
C GLU A 46 34.20 -12.25 21.80
N ALA A 47 35.14 -11.31 21.91
CA ALA A 47 34.82 -9.89 21.98
C ALA A 47 34.14 -9.39 20.69
N ALA A 48 34.61 -9.84 19.53
CA ALA A 48 34.00 -9.49 18.24
C ALA A 48 32.57 -10.05 18.12
N LYS A 49 32.33 -11.29 18.54
CA LYS A 49 30.99 -11.89 18.61
C LYS A 49 30.06 -11.09 19.53
N ASN A 50 30.54 -10.64 20.68
CA ASN A 50 29.76 -9.80 21.59
C ASN A 50 29.41 -8.43 20.99
N ILE A 51 30.36 -7.77 20.32
CA ILE A 51 30.11 -6.51 19.60
C ILE A 51 29.06 -6.71 18.51
N LEU A 52 29.17 -7.79 17.73
CA LEU A 52 28.18 -8.14 16.71
C LEU A 52 26.81 -8.43 17.32
N GLY A 53 26.78 -9.09 18.49
CA GLY A 53 25.58 -9.29 19.30
C GLY A 53 24.86 -8.00 19.69
N ILE A 54 25.61 -6.93 19.92
CA ILE A 54 25.06 -5.62 20.27
C ILE A 54 24.59 -4.87 19.03
N LEU A 55 25.38 -4.89 17.95
CA LEU A 55 25.08 -4.17 16.71
C LEU A 55 23.95 -4.81 15.91
N PHE A 56 23.84 -6.14 15.93
CA PHE A 56 22.89 -6.95 15.16
C PHE A 56 22.09 -7.88 16.08
N PRO A 57 21.15 -7.36 16.87
CA PRO A 57 20.42 -8.13 17.88
C PRO A 57 19.58 -9.31 17.36
N LYS A 58 19.40 -9.47 16.03
CA LYS A 58 18.91 -10.72 15.43
C LYS A 58 19.77 -11.92 15.86
N THR A 59 21.02 -11.69 16.24
CA THR A 59 21.94 -12.68 16.79
C THR A 59 21.75 -12.94 18.30
N GLY A 60 20.59 -12.63 18.87
CA GLY A 60 20.25 -12.52 20.31
C GLY A 60 20.62 -13.68 21.25
N LYS A 61 21.32 -14.71 20.78
CA LYS A 61 21.96 -15.75 21.61
C LYS A 61 23.44 -15.47 21.97
N LEU A 62 24.01 -14.36 21.50
CA LEU A 62 25.34 -13.86 21.90
C LEU A 62 25.28 -12.81 23.03
N GLY A 63 24.21 -12.82 23.86
CA GLY A 63 24.05 -11.87 24.97
C GLY A 63 23.56 -10.46 24.57
N GLY A 64 22.95 -10.32 23.40
CA GLY A 64 22.54 -9.04 22.79
C GLY A 64 21.14 -8.53 23.18
N ARG A 65 20.86 -7.27 22.80
CA ARG A 65 19.57 -6.56 22.96
C ARG A 65 18.45 -7.26 22.17
N TYR A 66 17.19 -6.98 22.48
CA TYR A 66 16.05 -7.39 21.65
C TYR A 66 15.96 -6.48 20.40
N TYR A 67 15.72 -7.06 19.22
CA TYR A 67 15.49 -6.30 17.99
C TYR A 67 14.07 -5.75 17.95
N ASP A 68 13.96 -4.43 17.86
CA ASP A 68 12.71 -3.70 17.68
C ASP A 68 12.85 -2.88 16.40
N HIS A 69 12.20 -3.32 15.32
CA HIS A 69 12.35 -2.69 14.00
C HIS A 69 12.07 -1.19 14.05
N ARG A 70 10.95 -0.78 14.65
CA ARG A 70 10.50 0.63 14.68
C ARG A 70 11.47 1.51 15.44
N LYS A 71 11.85 1.08 16.64
CA LYS A 71 12.82 1.81 17.47
C LYS A 71 14.19 1.88 16.80
N PHE A 72 14.57 0.85 16.08
CA PHE A 72 15.85 0.82 15.39
C PHE A 72 15.83 1.71 14.14
N LEU A 73 14.72 1.72 13.40
CA LEU A 73 14.49 2.53 12.19
C LEU A 73 14.68 4.02 12.47
N ILE A 74 13.95 4.54 13.46
CA ILE A 74 13.98 5.97 13.84
C ILE A 74 15.32 6.43 14.45
N ASN A 75 16.11 5.49 14.96
CA ASN A 75 17.45 5.74 15.48
C ASN A 75 18.53 5.47 14.43
N CYS A 76 18.12 5.14 13.20
CA CYS A 76 19.01 4.81 12.08
C CYS A 76 19.96 3.65 12.38
N ASN A 77 19.59 2.70 13.24
CA ASN A 77 20.49 1.63 13.67
C ASN A 77 20.90 0.71 12.51
N ILE A 78 22.17 0.29 12.51
CA ILE A 78 22.77 -0.58 11.49
C ILE A 78 22.08 -1.94 11.31
N ALA A 79 21.37 -2.44 12.33
CA ALA A 79 20.64 -3.71 12.26
C ALA A 79 19.37 -3.65 11.39
N VAL A 80 18.99 -2.46 10.93
CA VAL A 80 17.86 -2.23 10.03
C VAL A 80 18.41 -2.33 8.61
N PRO A 81 17.89 -3.26 7.78
CA PRO A 81 18.38 -3.44 6.41
C PRO A 81 18.48 -2.12 5.62
N GLU A 82 17.50 -1.25 5.82
CA GLU A 82 17.33 0.05 5.17
C GLU A 82 18.29 1.14 5.69
N CYS A 83 19.10 0.86 6.72
CA CYS A 83 20.11 1.77 7.26
C CYS A 83 21.53 1.20 7.16
N PHE A 84 21.68 -0.03 6.67
CA PHE A 84 22.93 -0.80 6.76
C PHE A 84 24.06 -0.15 5.97
N ASP A 85 23.76 0.31 4.75
CA ASP A 85 24.76 0.82 3.81
C ASP A 85 25.38 2.14 4.28
N ARG A 86 24.68 2.92 5.13
CA ARG A 86 25.23 4.13 5.78
C ARG A 86 26.52 3.88 6.54
N TYR A 87 26.62 2.71 7.18
CA TYR A 87 27.71 2.41 8.11
C TYR A 87 28.91 1.77 7.42
N PHE A 88 28.71 1.01 6.35
CA PHE A 88 29.78 0.28 5.67
C PHE A 88 30.18 0.88 4.33
N SER A 89 29.25 1.54 3.64
CA SER A 89 29.48 2.16 2.34
C SER A 89 29.64 3.69 2.43
N LEU A 90 29.40 4.27 3.62
CA LEU A 90 29.37 5.72 3.86
C LEU A 90 28.46 6.46 2.86
N PHE A 91 27.39 5.79 2.44
CA PHE A 91 26.45 6.23 1.42
C PHE A 91 25.04 6.22 2.03
N LEU A 92 24.27 7.28 1.80
CA LEU A 92 22.85 7.30 2.15
C LEU A 92 22.09 6.54 1.07
N GLU A 93 21.24 5.60 1.46
CA GLU A 93 20.40 4.85 0.54
C GLU A 93 19.54 5.82 -0.31
N ASP A 94 19.23 5.45 -1.55
CA ASP A 94 18.51 6.34 -2.48
C ASP A 94 17.15 6.79 -1.92
N ASP A 95 16.50 5.91 -1.16
CA ASP A 95 15.21 6.14 -0.50
C ASP A 95 15.33 6.79 0.89
N ALA A 96 16.54 6.98 1.44
CA ALA A 96 16.74 7.54 2.78
C ALA A 96 16.15 8.94 2.93
N ILE A 97 15.53 9.22 4.09
CA ILE A 97 15.02 10.54 4.45
C ILE A 97 15.89 11.12 5.57
N PRO A 98 16.39 12.36 5.45
CA PRO A 98 17.16 12.99 6.53
C PRO A 98 16.35 13.08 7.83
N THR A 99 16.96 12.71 8.96
CA THR A 99 16.30 12.76 10.29
C THR A 99 15.79 14.17 10.63
N THR A 100 16.46 15.22 10.16
CA THR A 100 16.01 16.61 10.32
C THR A 100 14.71 16.88 9.57
N THR A 101 14.58 16.36 8.35
CA THR A 101 13.34 16.41 7.57
C THR A 101 12.22 15.67 8.30
N MET A 102 12.47 14.45 8.77
CA MET A 102 11.44 13.68 9.50
C MET A 102 11.03 14.36 10.80
N LYS A 103 11.97 14.87 11.61
CA LYS A 103 11.62 15.64 12.81
C LYS A 103 10.77 16.87 12.48
N LYS A 104 11.13 17.62 11.43
CA LYS A 104 10.32 18.74 10.97
C LYS A 104 8.90 18.29 10.62
N LEU A 105 8.75 17.19 9.87
CA LEU A 105 7.43 16.64 9.50
C LEU A 105 6.65 16.12 10.69
N ILE A 106 7.31 15.52 11.68
CA ILE A 106 6.64 14.91 12.82
C ILE A 106 6.29 15.93 13.89
N TYR A 107 7.00 17.06 14.01
CA TYR A 107 6.82 17.98 15.15
C TYR A 107 6.52 19.44 14.77
N ASP A 108 7.02 19.95 13.63
CA ASP A 108 7.13 21.40 13.44
C ASP A 108 6.39 21.95 12.20
N ALA A 109 6.25 21.16 11.12
CA ALA A 109 5.79 21.66 9.83
C ALA A 109 4.30 22.04 9.86
N LYS A 110 3.95 23.24 9.38
CA LYS A 110 2.53 23.63 9.19
C LYS A 110 1.84 22.73 8.18
N GLU A 111 0.51 22.67 8.18
CA GLU A 111 -0.26 21.79 7.28
C GLU A 111 0.09 22.00 5.79
N SER A 112 0.21 23.26 5.34
CA SER A 112 0.61 23.57 3.95
C SER A 112 2.04 23.15 3.63
N GLU A 113 2.97 23.29 4.58
CA GLU A 113 4.35 22.83 4.42
C GLU A 113 4.44 21.31 4.42
N LEU A 114 3.64 20.64 5.25
CA LEU A 114 3.56 19.19 5.33
C LEU A 114 3.11 18.61 3.99
N VAL A 115 2.04 19.13 3.39
CA VAL A 115 1.58 18.71 2.05
C VAL A 115 2.67 18.88 1.00
N ALA A 116 3.38 20.02 0.99
CA ALA A 116 4.46 20.27 0.04
C ALA A 116 5.65 19.32 0.26
N ASP A 117 6.03 19.09 1.51
CA ASP A 117 7.15 18.22 1.87
C ASP A 117 6.83 16.74 1.56
N ILE A 118 5.61 16.27 1.82
CA ILE A 118 5.14 14.91 1.44
C ILE A 118 5.12 14.77 -0.08
N THR A 119 4.59 15.77 -0.80
CA THR A 119 4.57 15.75 -2.28
C THR A 119 5.98 15.62 -2.85
N ARG A 120 6.95 16.38 -2.33
CA ARG A 120 8.35 16.29 -2.75
C ARG A 120 8.94 14.92 -2.46
N LEU A 121 8.66 14.33 -1.29
CA LEU A 121 9.15 12.99 -0.95
C LEU A 121 8.55 11.92 -1.86
N TYR A 122 7.26 12.03 -2.17
CA TYR A 122 6.58 11.16 -3.13
C TYR A 122 7.21 11.23 -4.52
N GLN A 123 7.42 12.44 -5.06
CA GLN A 123 8.08 12.65 -6.35
C GLN A 123 9.51 12.08 -6.41
N ASN A 124 10.18 11.99 -5.25
CA ASN A 124 11.50 11.38 -5.11
C ASN A 124 11.44 9.86 -4.84
N GLY A 125 10.28 9.23 -4.94
CA GLY A 125 10.09 7.79 -4.72
C GLY A 125 10.16 7.35 -3.26
N LYS A 126 10.00 8.26 -2.29
CA LYS A 126 10.22 8.00 -0.84
C LYS A 126 8.94 7.80 -0.03
N ILE A 127 7.80 7.60 -0.68
CA ILE A 127 6.49 7.52 0.00
C ILE A 127 6.39 6.32 0.95
N ILE A 128 6.85 5.14 0.54
CA ILE A 128 6.85 3.94 1.40
C ILE A 128 7.69 4.21 2.65
N ARG A 129 8.93 4.69 2.46
CA ARG A 129 9.85 5.01 3.54
C ARG A 129 9.27 6.05 4.51
N LEU A 130 8.62 7.08 3.97
CA LEU A 130 7.97 8.12 4.76
C LEU A 130 6.87 7.53 5.67
N LEU A 131 5.99 6.69 5.11
CA LEU A 131 4.89 6.07 5.86
C LEU A 131 5.42 5.16 6.98
N GLU A 132 6.45 4.35 6.69
CA GLU A 132 7.09 3.48 7.68
C GLU A 132 7.74 4.27 8.82
N GLU A 133 8.38 5.40 8.51
CA GLU A 133 8.92 6.26 9.57
C GLU A 133 7.82 6.97 10.36
N ILE A 134 6.74 7.47 9.73
CA ILE A 134 5.60 8.08 10.45
C ILE A 134 5.00 7.08 11.45
N GLU A 135 4.72 5.85 11.00
CA GLU A 135 4.23 4.76 11.85
C GLU A 135 5.18 4.48 13.02
N ALA A 136 6.49 4.39 12.74
CA ALA A 136 7.49 4.13 13.77
C ALA A 136 7.65 5.28 14.78
N TYR A 137 7.45 6.53 14.35
CA TYR A 137 7.44 7.70 15.24
C TYR A 137 6.16 7.76 16.10
N ALA A 138 5.01 7.40 15.55
CA ALA A 138 3.74 7.33 16.28
C ALA A 138 3.79 6.23 17.36
N ASN A 139 4.40 5.09 17.03
CA ASN A 139 4.50 3.91 17.90
C ASN A 139 5.74 3.93 18.83
N LYS A 140 6.33 5.10 19.10
CA LYS A 140 7.64 5.22 19.78
C LYS A 140 7.61 4.91 21.29
N GLY A 141 6.44 4.64 21.88
CA GLY A 141 6.28 4.47 23.33
C GLY A 141 6.75 5.70 24.13
N ASP A 142 6.97 5.54 25.43
CA ASP A 142 7.02 6.63 26.43
C ASP A 142 8.11 7.72 26.27
N SER A 143 9.00 7.65 25.28
CA SER A 143 10.21 8.49 25.23
C SER A 143 10.17 9.69 24.26
N LYS A 144 9.12 9.84 23.43
CA LYS A 144 8.77 11.03 22.62
C LYS A 144 7.64 10.67 21.65
N ASN A 145 6.39 10.72 22.12
CA ASN A 145 5.24 10.53 21.24
C ASN A 145 5.01 11.77 20.37
N VAL A 146 4.40 11.54 19.20
CA VAL A 146 3.83 12.60 18.38
C VAL A 146 2.81 13.36 19.25
N PRO A 147 2.77 14.70 19.26
CA PRO A 147 1.71 15.42 19.96
C PRO A 147 0.32 15.07 19.40
N SER A 148 -0.73 14.99 20.24
CA SER A 148 -2.11 14.66 19.81
C SER A 148 -2.61 15.58 18.67
N GLU A 149 -2.47 16.91 18.82
CA GLU A 149 -2.79 17.87 17.76
C GLU A 149 -2.03 17.60 16.46
N ARG A 150 -0.78 17.14 16.58
CA ARG A 150 0.06 16.85 15.44
C ARG A 150 -0.33 15.55 14.74
N ALA A 151 -0.71 14.53 15.50
CA ALA A 151 -1.26 13.28 14.97
C ALA A 151 -2.53 13.56 14.15
N THR A 152 -3.43 14.41 14.66
CA THR A 152 -4.62 14.87 13.95
C THR A 152 -4.31 15.51 12.59
N ILE A 153 -3.30 16.40 12.52
CA ILE A 153 -2.87 17.03 11.27
C ILE A 153 -2.30 16.00 10.29
N LEU A 154 -1.48 15.06 10.78
CA LEU A 154 -0.89 14.00 9.96
C LEU A 154 -1.95 13.08 9.35
N ILE A 155 -2.91 12.61 10.16
CA ILE A 155 -4.03 11.78 9.70
C ILE A 155 -4.78 12.50 8.58
N ARG A 156 -5.20 13.76 8.81
CA ARG A 156 -5.94 14.54 7.83
C ARG A 156 -5.16 14.73 6.53
N CYS A 157 -3.87 15.05 6.61
CA CYS A 157 -3.03 15.23 5.42
C CYS A 157 -2.88 13.92 4.64
N LEU A 158 -2.60 12.82 5.32
CA LEU A 158 -2.44 11.50 4.68
C LEU A 158 -3.73 11.08 3.98
N CYS A 159 -4.89 11.23 4.63
CA CYS A 159 -6.18 10.86 4.05
C CYS A 159 -6.52 11.70 2.80
N ARG A 160 -6.29 13.02 2.84
CA ARG A 160 -6.54 13.91 1.69
C ARG A 160 -5.63 13.62 0.49
N MET A 161 -4.40 13.19 0.75
CA MET A 161 -3.41 12.96 -0.30
C MET A 161 -3.41 11.53 -0.82
N TRP A 162 -4.11 10.60 -0.16
CA TRP A 162 -3.92 9.16 -0.37
C TRP A 162 -4.11 8.71 -1.82
N SER A 163 -5.19 9.14 -2.47
CA SER A 163 -5.49 8.83 -3.87
C SER A 163 -4.48 9.39 -4.89
N SER A 164 -3.61 10.32 -4.49
CA SER A 164 -2.56 10.86 -5.37
C SER A 164 -1.29 10.01 -5.41
N PHE A 165 -1.16 9.04 -4.50
CA PHE A 165 0.03 8.21 -4.39
C PHE A 165 -0.08 6.93 -5.23
N GLU A 166 0.95 6.69 -6.04
CA GLU A 166 1.19 5.43 -6.73
C GLU A 166 2.55 4.90 -6.28
N ALA A 167 2.57 3.68 -5.73
CA ALA A 167 3.82 3.05 -5.31
C ALA A 167 3.94 1.65 -5.92
N GLU A 168 5.10 1.38 -6.53
CA GLU A 168 5.45 0.03 -6.97
C GLU A 168 5.80 -0.82 -5.76
N GLU A 169 5.08 -1.93 -5.60
CA GLU A 169 5.45 -2.96 -4.64
C GLU A 169 6.54 -3.81 -5.28
N LYS A 170 7.77 -3.83 -4.75
CA LYS A 170 8.90 -4.50 -5.39
C LYS A 170 9.00 -6.01 -5.07
N ASP A 171 8.73 -6.42 -3.83
CA ASP A 171 8.85 -7.84 -3.43
C ASP A 171 7.52 -8.59 -3.40
N PHE A 172 7.58 -9.93 -3.44
CA PHE A 172 6.39 -10.80 -3.46
C PHE A 172 5.67 -10.88 -2.10
N PHE A 173 6.40 -10.65 -1.00
CA PHE A 173 5.88 -10.72 0.36
C PHE A 173 5.79 -9.33 1.01
N THR A 174 5.68 -8.26 0.21
CA THR A 174 5.53 -6.91 0.77
C THR A 174 4.16 -6.70 1.39
N ILE A 175 4.13 -5.85 2.41
CA ILE A 175 2.90 -5.26 2.91
C ILE A 175 2.18 -4.56 1.74
N PRO A 176 0.86 -4.76 1.53
CA PRO A 176 0.10 -4.01 0.54
C PRO A 176 0.17 -2.50 0.79
N PHE A 177 0.29 -1.69 -0.27
CA PHE A 177 0.42 -0.24 -0.12
C PHE A 177 -0.76 0.39 0.63
N ALA A 178 -1.99 -0.07 0.35
CA ALA A 178 -3.20 0.32 1.08
C ALA A 178 -3.08 0.17 2.61
N TRP A 179 -2.45 -0.91 3.07
CA TRP A 179 -2.32 -1.18 4.51
C TRP A 179 -1.38 -0.20 5.22
N ARG A 180 -0.47 0.46 4.49
CA ARG A 180 0.42 1.46 5.09
C ARG A 180 -0.31 2.70 5.57
N LEU A 181 -1.41 3.10 4.90
CA LEU A 181 -2.28 4.16 5.43
C LEU A 181 -2.86 3.72 6.77
N LEU A 182 -3.46 2.53 6.82
CA LEU A 182 -4.08 2.00 8.04
C LEU A 182 -3.09 1.92 9.19
N PHE A 183 -1.88 1.41 8.95
CA PHE A 183 -0.83 1.36 9.97
C PHE A 183 -0.47 2.75 10.52
N CYS A 184 -0.40 3.77 9.66
CA CYS A 184 -0.19 5.14 10.12
C CYS A 184 -1.39 5.67 10.89
N VAL A 185 -2.62 5.50 10.36
CA VAL A 185 -3.83 6.05 10.96
C VAL A 185 -4.11 5.41 12.32
N ASP A 186 -4.02 4.09 12.44
CA ASP A 186 -4.24 3.37 13.70
C ASP A 186 -3.25 3.83 14.78
N THR A 187 -1.96 3.84 14.46
CA THR A 187 -0.92 4.24 15.42
C THR A 187 -1.00 5.72 15.79
N LEU A 188 -1.41 6.59 14.86
CA LEU A 188 -1.64 8.00 15.16
C LEU A 188 -2.92 8.21 15.97
N LEU A 189 -3.99 7.44 15.74
CA LEU A 189 -5.22 7.49 16.54
C LEU A 189 -4.98 7.01 17.97
N GLU A 190 -4.11 6.02 18.19
CA GLU A 190 -3.69 5.62 19.54
C GLU A 190 -3.12 6.78 20.35
N VAL A 191 -2.46 7.74 19.68
CA VAL A 191 -1.89 8.95 20.27
C VAL A 191 -2.93 10.06 20.48
N VAL A 192 -4.01 10.07 19.69
CA VAL A 192 -5.10 11.04 19.83
C VAL A 192 -6.00 10.67 21.00
N ASP A 193 -6.38 11.68 21.80
CA ASP A 193 -7.29 11.52 22.93
C ASP A 193 -8.61 10.88 22.48
N MET A 194 -9.07 9.88 23.23
CA MET A 194 -10.24 9.07 22.86
C MET A 194 -11.47 9.92 22.51
N VAL A 195 -11.70 11.01 23.25
CA VAL A 195 -12.84 11.93 23.04
C VAL A 195 -12.75 12.76 21.74
N GLU A 196 -11.55 12.92 21.19
CA GLU A 196 -11.29 13.68 19.96
C GLU A 196 -11.25 12.79 18.70
N ARG A 197 -11.15 11.47 18.86
CA ARG A 197 -11.04 10.52 17.74
C ARG A 197 -12.26 10.56 16.83
N PHE A 198 -13.46 10.46 17.39
CA PHE A 198 -14.67 10.50 16.58
C PHE A 198 -14.89 11.85 15.89
N PRO A 199 -14.80 13.02 16.56
CA PRO A 199 -14.86 14.32 15.88
C PRO A 199 -13.85 14.46 14.73
N LEU A 200 -12.61 13.96 14.92
CA LEU A 200 -11.62 13.91 13.86
C LEU A 200 -12.09 13.05 12.68
N LEU A 201 -12.46 11.79 12.93
CA LEU A 201 -12.90 10.88 11.87
C LEU A 201 -14.15 11.38 11.15
N GLN A 202 -15.12 11.91 11.87
CA GLN A 202 -16.29 12.56 11.28
C GLN A 202 -15.88 13.69 10.33
N SER A 203 -14.96 14.56 10.76
CA SER A 203 -14.46 15.65 9.90
C SER A 203 -13.78 15.14 8.62
N ILE A 204 -13.11 13.98 8.68
CA ILE A 204 -12.47 13.34 7.52
C ILE A 204 -13.52 12.80 6.54
N PHE A 205 -14.58 12.16 7.06
CA PHE A 205 -15.68 11.63 6.24
C PHE A 205 -16.51 12.74 5.59
N GLU A 206 -16.58 13.92 6.21
CA GLU A 206 -17.23 15.12 5.67
C GLU A 206 -16.33 15.89 4.68
N ASP A 207 -15.00 15.67 4.72
CA ASP A 207 -14.04 16.43 3.94
C ASP A 207 -14.06 16.06 2.45
N LYS A 208 -14.44 17.03 1.60
CA LYS A 208 -14.54 16.88 0.15
C LYS A 208 -13.20 16.57 -0.54
N MET A 209 -12.08 16.84 0.12
CA MET A 209 -10.74 16.54 -0.40
C MET A 209 -10.33 15.08 -0.17
N VAL A 210 -11.04 14.34 0.69
CA VAL A 210 -10.82 12.90 0.89
C VAL A 210 -11.73 12.13 -0.06
N ASP A 211 -11.16 11.30 -0.91
CA ASP A 211 -11.90 10.54 -1.90
C ASP A 211 -12.64 9.34 -1.28
N PRO A 212 -13.79 8.91 -1.86
CA PRO A 212 -14.55 7.78 -1.33
C PRO A 212 -13.77 6.46 -1.24
N PRO A 213 -12.86 6.08 -2.18
CA PRO A 213 -12.00 4.91 -1.99
C PRO A 213 -11.16 4.97 -0.70
N THR A 214 -10.60 6.12 -0.35
CA THR A 214 -9.89 6.31 0.93
C THR A 214 -10.83 6.14 2.12
N LEU A 215 -12.04 6.70 2.06
CA LEU A 215 -13.04 6.52 3.12
C LEU A 215 -13.47 5.05 3.27
N ALA A 216 -13.61 4.31 2.16
CA ALA A 216 -13.94 2.89 2.17
C ALA A 216 -12.85 2.07 2.86
N LEU A 217 -11.59 2.39 2.59
CA LEU A 217 -10.44 1.74 3.23
C LEU A 217 -10.44 1.94 4.75
N LEU A 218 -10.67 3.18 5.21
CA LEU A 218 -10.77 3.49 6.64
C LEU A 218 -11.97 2.81 7.29
N LEU A 219 -13.15 2.90 6.66
CA LEU A 219 -14.38 2.33 7.19
C LEU A 219 -14.25 0.80 7.31
N GLN A 220 -13.74 0.12 6.28
CA GLN A 220 -13.53 -1.32 6.30
C GLN A 220 -12.62 -1.74 7.47
N ASP A 221 -11.58 -0.98 7.78
CA ASP A 221 -10.70 -1.28 8.90
C ASP A 221 -11.46 -1.17 10.24
N PHE A 222 -12.19 -0.07 10.46
CA PHE A 222 -13.00 0.09 11.67
C PHE A 222 -14.09 -0.96 11.80
N GLU A 223 -14.78 -1.32 10.71
CA GLU A 223 -15.73 -2.44 10.69
C GLU A 223 -15.08 -3.75 11.13
N THR A 224 -13.88 -4.03 10.61
CA THR A 224 -13.11 -5.23 10.95
C THR A 224 -12.70 -5.25 12.42
N GLN A 225 -12.33 -4.10 13.01
CA GLN A 225 -12.02 -3.97 14.44
C GLN A 225 -13.23 -4.36 15.33
N HIS A 226 -14.44 -4.12 14.84
CA HIS A 226 -15.71 -4.52 15.48
C HIS A 226 -16.21 -5.90 15.06
N GLY A 227 -15.46 -6.65 14.24
CA GLY A 227 -15.85 -7.98 13.76
C GLY A 227 -16.99 -7.95 12.73
N ARG A 228 -17.21 -6.81 12.08
CA ARG A 228 -18.17 -6.62 11.00
C ARG A 228 -17.45 -6.63 9.65
N CYS A 229 -18.17 -6.99 8.59
CA CYS A 229 -17.62 -7.07 7.23
C CYS A 229 -16.38 -7.96 7.12
N THR A 230 -16.25 -8.97 8.00
CA THR A 230 -15.11 -9.87 8.11
C THR A 230 -15.54 -11.21 8.70
N ASP A 231 -14.79 -12.28 8.42
CA ASP A 231 -15.01 -13.61 9.03
C ASP A 231 -14.43 -13.73 10.46
N LYS A 232 -13.79 -12.66 10.95
CA LYS A 232 -13.13 -12.61 12.26
C LYS A 232 -14.04 -12.03 13.34
N GLY A 233 -13.89 -12.52 14.57
CA GLY A 233 -14.54 -11.91 15.73
C GLY A 233 -13.98 -10.51 16.06
N PRO A 234 -14.68 -9.74 16.91
CA PRO A 234 -14.25 -8.39 17.30
C PRO A 234 -12.89 -8.39 17.99
N ASN A 235 -12.12 -7.32 17.80
CA ASN A 235 -10.84 -7.11 18.44
C ASN A 235 -10.91 -5.92 19.40
N GLU A 236 -11.43 -6.16 20.60
CA GLU A 236 -11.66 -5.13 21.63
C GLU A 236 -10.42 -4.27 21.92
N ASN A 237 -9.22 -4.85 21.85
CA ASN A 237 -7.96 -4.14 22.11
C ASN A 237 -7.53 -3.18 20.98
N LYS A 238 -8.19 -3.23 19.82
CA LYS A 238 -7.85 -2.41 18.65
C LYS A 238 -8.93 -1.42 18.25
N GLN A 239 -10.07 -1.39 18.94
CA GLN A 239 -11.18 -0.50 18.57
C GLN A 239 -10.78 0.96 18.76
N ALA A 240 -10.65 1.69 17.65
CA ALA A 240 -10.30 3.11 17.67
C ALA A 240 -11.44 3.98 18.21
N ILE A 241 -12.69 3.58 17.91
CA ILE A 241 -13.96 4.23 18.25
C ILE A 241 -15.00 3.19 18.69
N SER A 242 -16.06 3.64 19.35
CA SER A 242 -17.21 2.80 19.72
C SER A 242 -18.03 2.35 18.50
N LEU A 243 -18.87 1.33 18.68
CA LEU A 243 -19.76 0.86 17.62
C LEU A 243 -20.79 1.92 17.21
N ASP A 244 -21.35 2.67 18.15
CA ASP A 244 -22.32 3.74 17.85
C ASP A 244 -21.69 4.86 17.01
N GLU A 245 -20.44 5.22 17.31
CA GLU A 245 -19.65 6.17 16.53
C GLU A 245 -19.34 5.63 15.13
N LEU A 246 -18.99 4.35 15.00
CA LEU A 246 -18.78 3.70 13.70
C LEU A 246 -20.06 3.74 12.84
N LEU A 247 -21.21 3.36 13.42
CA LEU A 247 -22.50 3.40 12.74
C LEU A 247 -22.88 4.83 12.30
N ALA A 248 -22.41 5.86 13.01
CA ALA A 248 -22.61 7.25 12.61
C ALA A 248 -21.76 7.67 11.39
N LEU A 249 -20.66 6.97 11.07
CA LEU A 249 -19.84 7.23 9.89
C LEU A 249 -20.42 6.62 8.60
N GLU A 250 -21.13 5.50 8.70
CA GLU A 250 -21.76 4.81 7.56
C GLU A 250 -22.63 5.70 6.67
N PRO A 251 -23.60 6.49 7.20
CA PRO A 251 -24.43 7.36 6.36
C PRO A 251 -23.62 8.49 5.69
N LEU A 252 -22.57 8.98 6.36
CA LEU A 252 -21.66 9.97 5.76
C LEU A 252 -20.93 9.36 4.56
N PHE A 253 -20.33 8.18 4.74
CA PHE A 253 -19.68 7.44 3.66
C PHE A 253 -20.64 7.16 2.50
N LYS A 254 -21.84 6.63 2.78
CA LYS A 254 -22.87 6.37 1.76
C LYS A 254 -23.20 7.61 0.94
N SER A 255 -23.44 8.74 1.61
CA SER A 255 -23.72 10.01 0.94
C SER A 255 -22.58 10.43 0.01
N ARG A 256 -21.33 10.33 0.47
CA ARG A 256 -20.13 10.66 -0.31
C ARG A 256 -19.96 9.77 -1.54
N CYS A 257 -20.28 8.48 -1.43
CA CYS A 257 -20.25 7.55 -2.56
C CYS A 257 -21.30 7.90 -3.63
N ILE A 258 -22.53 8.20 -3.20
CA ILE A 258 -23.62 8.61 -4.10
C ILE A 258 -23.24 9.90 -4.84
N ASP A 259 -22.73 10.91 -4.12
CA ASP A 259 -22.28 12.16 -4.71
C ASP A 259 -21.18 11.94 -5.76
N ALA A 260 -20.22 11.06 -5.48
CA ALA A 260 -19.11 10.76 -6.40
C ALA A 260 -19.58 10.03 -7.68
N ILE A 261 -20.59 9.17 -7.58
CA ILE A 261 -21.20 8.49 -8.74
C ILE A 261 -22.00 9.50 -9.56
N ASN A 262 -22.91 10.24 -8.92
CA ASN A 262 -23.82 11.18 -9.59
C ASN A 262 -23.08 12.33 -10.28
N SER A 263 -21.98 12.80 -9.69
CA SER A 263 -21.13 13.84 -10.29
C SER A 263 -20.18 13.31 -11.37
N GLY A 264 -20.05 11.99 -11.53
CA GLY A 264 -19.07 11.34 -12.39
C GLY A 264 -17.64 11.38 -11.85
N ALA A 265 -17.39 11.97 -10.67
CA ALA A 265 -16.06 12.07 -10.08
C ALA A 265 -15.41 10.69 -9.86
N ALA A 266 -16.21 9.68 -9.49
CA ALA A 266 -15.75 8.30 -9.32
C ALA A 266 -15.15 7.68 -10.60
N LEU A 267 -15.57 8.16 -11.77
CA LEU A 267 -15.09 7.66 -13.07
C LEU A 267 -13.86 8.42 -13.58
N LEU A 268 -13.50 9.56 -13.00
CA LEU A 268 -12.34 10.33 -13.46
C LEU A 268 -11.01 9.70 -13.01
N GLN A 269 -10.96 9.23 -11.76
CA GLN A 269 -9.73 8.75 -11.13
C GLN A 269 -9.48 7.26 -11.41
N TYR A 270 -8.22 6.82 -11.27
CA TYR A 270 -7.89 5.40 -11.24
C TYR A 270 -8.31 4.80 -9.90
N GLY A 271 -8.95 3.63 -9.89
CA GLY A 271 -9.48 3.03 -8.65
C GLY A 271 -10.64 3.79 -8.02
N GLY A 272 -11.24 4.78 -8.71
CA GLY A 272 -12.29 5.63 -8.17
C GLY A 272 -13.57 4.87 -7.77
N LEU A 273 -13.77 3.64 -8.26
CA LEU A 273 -14.90 2.77 -7.91
C LEU A 273 -14.59 1.77 -6.79
N ASN A 274 -13.37 1.78 -6.22
CA ASN A 274 -12.95 0.78 -5.23
C ASN A 274 -13.78 0.81 -3.92
N PHE A 275 -14.59 1.85 -3.72
CA PHE A 275 -15.52 1.93 -2.60
C PHE A 275 -16.78 1.05 -2.75
N LEU A 276 -17.09 0.56 -3.97
CA LEU A 276 -18.36 -0.14 -4.25
C LEU A 276 -18.56 -1.39 -3.39
N TRP A 277 -17.49 -2.14 -3.12
CA TRP A 277 -17.57 -3.32 -2.25
C TRP A 277 -17.96 -2.95 -0.81
N MET A 278 -17.38 -1.87 -0.27
CA MET A 278 -17.73 -1.42 1.08
C MET A 278 -19.15 -0.87 1.11
N LEU A 279 -19.57 -0.14 0.06
CA LEU A 279 -20.94 0.35 -0.06
C LEU A 279 -21.96 -0.79 -0.12
N SER A 280 -21.63 -1.93 -0.74
CA SER A 280 -22.55 -3.07 -0.81
C SER A 280 -22.74 -3.76 0.54
N GLN A 281 -21.80 -3.61 1.48
CA GLN A 281 -21.98 -4.09 2.86
C GLN A 281 -23.04 -3.28 3.61
N LEU A 282 -23.27 -2.03 3.19
CA LEU A 282 -24.22 -1.11 3.84
C LEU A 282 -25.58 -1.07 3.13
N ASP A 283 -25.58 -1.14 1.80
CA ASP A 283 -26.78 -1.09 0.97
C ASP A 283 -26.57 -1.84 -0.35
N GLU A 284 -26.85 -3.15 -0.32
CA GLU A 284 -26.71 -4.05 -1.46
C GLU A 284 -27.62 -3.64 -2.64
N GLU A 285 -28.87 -3.25 -2.36
CA GLU A 285 -29.85 -2.86 -3.37
C GLU A 285 -29.44 -1.58 -4.11
N LEU A 286 -28.91 -0.60 -3.37
CA LEU A 286 -28.34 0.61 -3.98
C LEU A 286 -27.18 0.26 -4.92
N VAL A 287 -26.25 -0.60 -4.48
CA VAL A 287 -25.11 -1.00 -5.33
C VAL A 287 -25.55 -1.78 -6.55
N LYS A 288 -26.56 -2.64 -6.42
CA LYS A 288 -27.16 -3.34 -7.56
C LYS A 288 -27.72 -2.35 -8.59
N HIS A 289 -28.47 -1.34 -8.14
CA HIS A 289 -28.97 -0.29 -9.03
C HIS A 289 -27.84 0.53 -9.68
N ILE A 290 -26.78 0.83 -8.94
CA ILE A 290 -25.59 1.49 -9.48
C ILE A 290 -24.97 0.62 -10.59
N LYS A 291 -24.76 -0.68 -10.34
CA LYS A 291 -24.15 -1.61 -11.32
C LYS A 291 -24.96 -1.66 -12.63
N GLU A 292 -26.28 -1.67 -12.55
CA GLU A 292 -27.20 -1.68 -13.70
C GLU A 292 -27.15 -0.39 -14.55
N THR A 293 -26.72 0.73 -13.97
CA THR A 293 -26.82 2.07 -14.59
C THR A 293 -25.47 2.74 -14.86
N LEU A 294 -24.38 2.23 -14.29
CA LEU A 294 -23.05 2.88 -14.32
C LEU A 294 -22.41 2.87 -15.71
N VAL A 295 -22.68 1.84 -16.53
CA VAL A 295 -22.09 1.69 -17.86
C VAL A 295 -22.94 2.43 -18.90
N THR A 296 -22.60 3.68 -19.18
CA THR A 296 -23.32 4.53 -20.13
C THR A 296 -22.59 4.70 -21.47
N ASP A 297 -21.27 4.52 -21.48
CA ASP A 297 -20.38 4.74 -22.61
C ASP A 297 -19.12 3.87 -22.49
N ASN A 298 -18.15 4.05 -23.39
CA ASN A 298 -16.93 3.23 -23.39
C ASN A 298 -15.91 3.66 -22.32
N ILE A 299 -15.98 4.91 -21.84
CA ILE A 299 -15.10 5.41 -20.77
C ILE A 299 -15.54 4.82 -19.44
N SER A 300 -16.83 4.89 -19.12
CA SER A 300 -17.44 4.25 -17.95
C SER A 300 -17.21 2.72 -17.98
N LEU A 301 -17.37 2.08 -19.13
CA LEU A 301 -17.03 0.66 -19.29
C LEU A 301 -15.55 0.37 -18.98
N ALA A 302 -14.62 1.17 -19.50
CA ALA A 302 -13.20 1.01 -19.20
C ALA A 302 -12.90 1.17 -17.70
N LYS A 303 -13.63 2.03 -16.99
CA LYS A 303 -13.50 2.22 -15.54
C LYS A 303 -14.09 1.06 -14.73
N VAL A 304 -15.20 0.48 -15.17
CA VAL A 304 -15.74 -0.76 -14.60
C VAL A 304 -14.77 -1.92 -14.79
N ILE A 305 -14.17 -2.06 -15.98
CA ILE A 305 -13.14 -3.08 -16.22
C ILE A 305 -11.94 -2.89 -15.29
N SER A 306 -11.50 -1.65 -15.10
CA SER A 306 -10.42 -1.30 -14.16
C SER A 306 -10.77 -1.70 -12.72
N TYR A 307 -12.00 -1.44 -12.27
CA TYR A 307 -12.49 -1.90 -10.97
C TYR A 307 -12.49 -3.44 -10.85
N CYS A 308 -12.85 -4.15 -11.92
CA CYS A 308 -12.84 -5.62 -11.96
C CYS A 308 -11.43 -6.22 -12.16
N THR A 309 -10.39 -5.41 -12.27
CA THR A 309 -9.02 -5.88 -12.52
C THR A 309 -8.14 -5.63 -11.31
N SER A 310 -7.63 -6.70 -10.71
CA SER A 310 -6.69 -6.61 -9.60
C SER A 310 -5.24 -6.78 -10.08
N ARG A 311 -4.31 -6.14 -9.37
CA ARG A 311 -2.88 -6.34 -9.58
C ARG A 311 -2.35 -7.32 -8.55
N GLY A 312 -1.37 -8.12 -8.95
CA GLY A 312 -0.73 -9.07 -8.07
C GLY A 312 0.56 -9.60 -8.68
N LYS A 313 1.12 -10.61 -8.03
CA LYS A 313 2.32 -11.30 -8.50
C LYS A 313 2.07 -12.80 -8.47
N THR A 314 2.66 -13.52 -9.41
CA THR A 314 2.63 -14.99 -9.42
C THR A 314 4.03 -15.57 -9.51
N ALA A 315 4.23 -16.71 -8.84
CA ALA A 315 5.50 -17.43 -8.81
C ALA A 315 5.35 -18.76 -9.57
N VAL A 316 5.86 -18.79 -10.81
CA VAL A 316 5.94 -20.04 -11.60
C VAL A 316 7.39 -20.51 -11.72
N ARG A 317 8.34 -19.59 -11.95
CA ARG A 317 9.81 -19.81 -11.95
C ARG A 317 10.59 -18.54 -11.56
N LEU A 318 10.09 -17.39 -12.00
CA LEU A 318 10.44 -16.05 -11.54
C LEU A 318 9.16 -15.40 -10.99
N VAL A 319 9.32 -14.38 -10.14
CA VAL A 319 8.19 -13.54 -9.71
C VAL A 319 7.82 -12.64 -10.88
N VAL A 320 6.61 -12.80 -11.39
CA VAL A 320 6.09 -12.00 -12.51
C VAL A 320 4.91 -11.17 -12.01
N GLU A 321 4.91 -9.89 -12.34
CA GLU A 321 3.76 -9.01 -12.10
C GLU A 321 2.63 -9.37 -13.06
N THR A 322 1.42 -9.46 -12.51
CA THR A 322 0.25 -9.92 -13.23
C THR A 322 -0.96 -9.08 -12.88
N ARG A 323 -1.86 -8.96 -13.85
CA ARG A 323 -3.23 -8.49 -13.62
C ARG A 323 -4.19 -9.67 -13.69
N HIS A 324 -5.19 -9.68 -12.81
CA HIS A 324 -6.25 -10.66 -12.82
C HIS A 324 -7.58 -9.95 -13.06
N VAL A 325 -8.27 -10.37 -14.13
CA VAL A 325 -9.55 -9.81 -14.55
C VAL A 325 -10.68 -10.69 -14.01
N ASN A 326 -11.47 -10.15 -13.09
CA ASN A 326 -12.63 -10.84 -12.53
C ASN A 326 -13.86 -10.70 -13.45
N LYS A 327 -14.06 -11.70 -14.32
CA LYS A 327 -15.17 -11.75 -15.28
C LYS A 327 -16.53 -11.93 -14.59
N GLU A 328 -16.57 -12.60 -13.43
CA GLU A 328 -17.80 -12.80 -12.67
C GLU A 328 -18.30 -11.45 -12.14
N THR A 329 -17.43 -10.66 -11.49
CA THR A 329 -17.80 -9.32 -11.04
C THR A 329 -18.15 -8.39 -12.20
N LEU A 330 -17.46 -8.49 -13.35
CA LEU A 330 -17.79 -7.69 -14.53
C LEU A 330 -19.20 -8.00 -15.07
N SER A 331 -19.61 -9.28 -15.01
CA SER A 331 -20.93 -9.72 -15.48
C SER A 331 -22.11 -9.13 -14.69
N GLU A 332 -21.85 -8.59 -13.50
CA GLU A 332 -22.85 -7.88 -12.70
C GLU A 332 -23.16 -6.47 -13.25
N PHE A 333 -22.29 -5.91 -14.10
CA PHE A 333 -22.45 -4.58 -14.71
C PHE A 333 -22.93 -4.65 -16.15
N ILE A 334 -22.42 -5.62 -16.93
CA ILE A 334 -22.67 -5.73 -18.36
C ILE A 334 -22.39 -7.16 -18.84
N ASP A 335 -23.04 -7.59 -19.92
CA ASP A 335 -22.68 -8.81 -20.61
C ASP A 335 -21.20 -8.78 -21.04
N VAL A 336 -20.45 -9.84 -20.71
CA VAL A 336 -18.98 -9.85 -20.87
C VAL A 336 -18.56 -9.89 -22.35
N GLU A 337 -19.36 -10.51 -23.22
CA GLU A 337 -19.09 -10.55 -24.66
C GLU A 337 -19.44 -9.21 -25.33
N GLU A 338 -20.51 -8.55 -24.87
CA GLU A 338 -20.81 -7.16 -25.25
C GLU A 338 -19.66 -6.24 -24.84
N ALA A 339 -19.18 -6.34 -23.60
CA ALA A 339 -18.06 -5.56 -23.12
C ALA A 339 -16.79 -5.77 -23.96
N TYR A 340 -16.48 -7.03 -24.30
CA TYR A 340 -15.35 -7.36 -25.18
C TYR A 340 -15.48 -6.69 -26.55
N SER A 341 -16.65 -6.82 -27.18
CA SER A 341 -16.92 -6.26 -28.51
C SER A 341 -16.79 -4.74 -28.53
N ARG A 342 -17.33 -4.06 -27.50
CA ARG A 342 -17.25 -2.60 -27.37
C ARG A 342 -15.81 -2.12 -27.15
N ILE A 343 -15.08 -2.82 -26.28
CA ILE A 343 -13.71 -2.43 -25.93
C ILE A 343 -12.74 -2.68 -27.07
N ASP A 344 -12.86 -3.78 -27.81
CA ASP A 344 -11.96 -4.08 -28.92
C ASP A 344 -11.96 -2.97 -29.99
N VAL A 345 -13.14 -2.37 -30.23
CA VAL A 345 -13.27 -1.16 -31.06
C VAL A 345 -12.70 0.06 -30.35
N PHE A 346 -13.09 0.29 -29.09
CA PHE A 346 -12.73 1.50 -28.34
C PHE A 346 -11.22 1.72 -28.21
N VAL A 347 -10.43 0.65 -28.01
CA VAL A 347 -8.96 0.75 -27.86
C VAL A 347 -8.23 1.12 -29.15
N THR A 348 -8.95 1.29 -30.26
CA THR A 348 -8.41 1.84 -31.52
C THR A 348 -8.68 3.34 -31.67
N THR A 349 -9.39 3.95 -30.71
CA THR A 349 -9.79 5.35 -30.75
C THR A 349 -8.82 6.25 -29.97
N ARG A 350 -8.88 7.56 -30.23
CA ARG A 350 -8.09 8.55 -29.47
C ARG A 350 -8.58 8.72 -28.04
N GLU A 351 -9.87 8.53 -27.80
CA GLU A 351 -10.48 8.65 -26.47
C GLU A 351 -9.86 7.66 -25.48
N PHE A 352 -9.49 6.47 -25.95
CA PHE A 352 -8.74 5.48 -25.15
C PHE A 352 -7.42 6.04 -24.62
N LEU A 353 -6.69 6.83 -25.42
CA LEU A 353 -5.40 7.41 -25.02
C LEU A 353 -5.54 8.50 -23.94
N LEU A 354 -6.75 9.05 -23.74
CA LEU A 354 -7.03 10.03 -22.71
C LEU A 354 -7.23 9.39 -21.32
N LEU A 355 -7.42 8.07 -21.26
CA LEU A 355 -7.56 7.36 -19.99
C LEU A 355 -6.24 7.38 -19.21
N PRO A 356 -6.28 7.32 -17.87
CA PRO A 356 -5.08 7.08 -17.07
C PRO A 356 -4.33 5.83 -17.55
N LYS A 357 -3.00 5.89 -17.58
CA LYS A 357 -2.14 4.80 -18.09
C LYS A 357 -2.48 3.45 -17.46
N GLU A 358 -2.78 3.44 -16.18
CA GLU A 358 -3.12 2.22 -15.46
C GLU A 358 -4.50 1.67 -15.83
N THR A 359 -5.49 2.53 -16.12
CA THR A 359 -6.78 2.11 -16.70
C THR A 359 -6.57 1.54 -18.11
N GLN A 360 -5.70 2.13 -18.93
CA GLN A 360 -5.40 1.59 -20.26
C GLN A 360 -4.85 0.16 -20.16
N LYS A 361 -3.92 -0.08 -19.23
CA LYS A 361 -3.35 -1.41 -19.00
C LYS A 361 -4.40 -2.43 -18.51
N ASP A 362 -5.35 -2.04 -17.64
CA ASP A 362 -6.44 -2.92 -17.22
C ASP A 362 -7.33 -3.33 -18.40
N VAL A 363 -7.66 -2.37 -19.27
CA VAL A 363 -8.47 -2.62 -20.47
C VAL A 363 -7.75 -3.57 -21.43
N ILE A 364 -6.44 -3.41 -21.62
CA ILE A 364 -5.64 -4.34 -22.43
C ILE A 364 -5.56 -5.73 -21.78
N ALA A 365 -5.41 -5.80 -20.45
CA ALA A 365 -5.44 -7.06 -19.71
C ALA A 365 -6.77 -7.79 -19.92
N PHE A 366 -7.90 -7.08 -19.90
CA PHE A 366 -9.22 -7.64 -20.20
C PHE A 366 -9.30 -8.23 -21.61
N LEU A 367 -8.84 -7.50 -22.65
CA LEU A 367 -8.84 -8.02 -24.02
C LEU A 367 -8.01 -9.31 -24.16
N ILE A 368 -6.81 -9.34 -23.56
CA ILE A 368 -5.94 -10.53 -23.58
C ILE A 368 -6.59 -11.69 -22.82
N ALA A 369 -7.18 -11.42 -21.65
CA ALA A 369 -7.85 -12.42 -20.83
C ALA A 369 -9.09 -13.01 -21.53
N MET A 370 -9.80 -12.21 -22.33
CA MET A 370 -10.94 -12.66 -23.12
C MET A 370 -10.52 -13.47 -24.35
N ALA A 371 -9.46 -13.07 -25.04
CA ALA A 371 -8.91 -13.84 -26.17
C ALA A 371 -8.29 -15.19 -25.74
N SER A 372 -7.93 -15.33 -24.46
CA SER A 372 -7.35 -16.57 -23.94
C SER A 372 -8.43 -17.64 -23.65
N ASN A 373 -8.30 -18.81 -24.27
CA ASN A 373 -9.23 -19.95 -24.07
C ASN A 373 -8.98 -20.76 -22.77
N LYS A 374 -8.44 -20.13 -21.72
CA LYS A 374 -8.02 -20.82 -20.48
C LYS A 374 -9.16 -21.01 -19.46
N LYS A 375 -10.37 -21.32 -19.93
CA LYS A 375 -11.54 -21.54 -19.05
C LYS A 375 -11.29 -22.71 -18.09
N GLY A 376 -11.51 -22.49 -16.79
CA GLY A 376 -11.36 -23.47 -15.72
C GLY A 376 -9.92 -23.74 -15.26
N SER A 377 -8.94 -22.91 -15.66
CA SER A 377 -7.55 -23.06 -15.20
C SER A 377 -7.25 -22.18 -13.98
N PRO A 378 -6.31 -22.56 -13.10
CA PRO A 378 -5.85 -21.69 -12.00
C PRO A 378 -5.24 -20.35 -12.47
N THR A 379 -4.97 -20.23 -13.77
CA THR A 379 -4.43 -19.02 -14.42
C THR A 379 -5.47 -18.31 -15.29
N GLU A 380 -6.75 -18.66 -15.16
CA GLU A 380 -7.82 -17.97 -15.86
C GLU A 380 -7.86 -16.49 -15.45
N GLY A 381 -8.02 -15.59 -16.41
CA GLY A 381 -8.04 -14.14 -16.15
C GLY A 381 -6.68 -13.51 -15.79
N LEU A 382 -5.64 -14.31 -15.53
CA LEU A 382 -4.29 -13.84 -15.21
C LEU A 382 -3.48 -13.50 -16.47
N VAL A 383 -2.99 -12.27 -16.54
CA VAL A 383 -2.19 -11.74 -17.64
C VAL A 383 -0.92 -11.09 -17.11
N ALA A 384 0.23 -11.39 -17.71
CA ALA A 384 1.52 -10.81 -17.30
C ALA A 384 1.65 -9.34 -17.73
N GLU A 385 2.21 -8.50 -16.85
CA GLU A 385 2.37 -7.06 -17.07
C GLU A 385 3.23 -6.75 -18.30
N GLU A 386 4.27 -7.55 -18.58
CA GLU A 386 5.11 -7.41 -19.77
C GLU A 386 4.29 -7.53 -21.08
N ILE A 387 3.41 -8.54 -21.15
CA ILE A 387 2.55 -8.77 -22.32
C ILE A 387 1.56 -7.62 -22.50
N ILE A 388 1.01 -7.11 -21.38
CA ILE A 388 0.10 -5.96 -21.39
C ILE A 388 0.82 -4.72 -21.93
N GLN A 389 2.05 -4.46 -21.50
CA GLN A 389 2.84 -3.31 -21.95
C GLN A 389 3.18 -3.41 -23.44
N GLU A 390 3.59 -4.58 -23.92
CA GLU A 390 3.87 -4.80 -25.34
C GLU A 390 2.64 -4.54 -26.21
N GLU A 391 1.48 -5.06 -25.81
CA GLU A 391 0.23 -4.90 -26.55
C GLU A 391 -0.28 -3.46 -26.50
N LEU A 392 -0.20 -2.81 -25.34
CA LEU A 392 -0.54 -1.39 -25.20
C LEU A 392 0.33 -0.52 -26.13
N GLN A 393 1.65 -0.75 -26.15
CA GLN A 393 2.56 0.01 -26.99
C GLN A 393 2.26 -0.17 -28.49
N LYS A 394 1.91 -1.39 -28.93
CA LYS A 394 1.48 -1.65 -30.32
C LYS A 394 0.26 -0.81 -30.70
N ARG A 395 -0.76 -0.77 -29.84
CA ARG A 395 -2.01 -0.02 -30.10
C ARG A 395 -1.79 1.49 -30.07
N VAL A 396 -1.03 2.00 -29.11
CA VAL A 396 -0.63 3.42 -29.04
C VAL A 396 0.08 3.84 -30.34
N ASN A 397 1.06 3.05 -30.80
CA ASN A 397 1.77 3.33 -32.04
C ASN A 397 0.85 3.29 -33.27
N ALA A 398 -0.13 2.38 -33.31
CA ALA A 398 -1.08 2.30 -34.42
C ALA A 398 -1.99 3.54 -34.49
N ILE A 399 -2.52 3.99 -33.36
CA ILE A 399 -3.37 5.19 -33.28
C ILE A 399 -2.59 6.44 -33.71
N GLN A 400 -1.34 6.59 -33.26
CA GLN A 400 -0.49 7.73 -33.62
C GLN A 400 -0.09 7.74 -35.10
N ARG A 401 0.05 6.58 -35.75
CA ARG A 401 0.37 6.49 -37.18
C ARG A 401 -0.78 6.87 -38.10
N MET A 402 -2.03 6.88 -37.61
CA MET A 402 -3.17 7.39 -38.36
C MET A 402 -3.15 8.94 -38.51
N GLU A 403 -2.14 9.62 -37.93
CA GLU A 403 -1.95 11.08 -38.00
C GLU A 403 -0.95 11.55 -39.07
N VAL A 404 -0.29 10.62 -39.78
CA VAL A 404 0.60 10.92 -40.93
C VAL A 404 -0.10 10.49 -42.20
#